data_AF-A0A930SXX6-F1
#
_entry.id   AF-A0A930SXX6-F1
#
_cell.length_a   1.000
_cell.length_b   1.000
_cell.length_c   1.000
_cell.angle_alpha   90.00
_cell.angle_beta   90.00
_cell.angle_gamma   90.00
#
_symmetry.space_group_name_H-M   'P 1'
#
loop_
_entity.id
_entity.type
_entity.pdbx_description
1 polymer ?
#
loop_
_entity_poly.entity_id
_entity_poly.type
_entity_poly.pdbx_seq_one_letter_code
_entity_poly.pdbx_strand_id
1 'polypeptide(L)'
;MGVDLYRRFQSPWWSQGWLDLLTECDPSRMQRARQYAQQGRVYLLGDENGRVQARVKGGRSQAYYTSLHFAPLPAAVQSFLQQALRAFPQIELIPYAWEQALHLQGHSLLPDPDIQMGFDCSCPDWSAPCKHALAVACVLAEDMARDPSLLLRLQGFEPQLECLPALEAPPLSADPVRFWGQPLPAPLLLRQPDRFSHPPLKQLGPLPGPQAARKRVEEALLPVYQQAAQQAAALLLQTLQAQEQVWPAVADSAAADEASRRKKDFSDPQSAD
;
A
#
# COMPACT_ATOMS: atom_id res chain seq x y z
N MET A 1 8.81 25.80 -7.61
CA MET A 1 7.51 25.53 -6.96
C MET A 1 6.81 24.36 -7.68
N GLY A 2 7.28 23.12 -7.51
CA GLY A 2 6.72 21.97 -8.25
C GLY A 2 6.83 20.62 -7.56
N VAL A 3 7.41 20.57 -6.35
CA VAL A 3 7.59 19.33 -5.56
C VAL A 3 6.51 19.12 -4.50
N ASP A 4 5.80 20.17 -4.07
CA ASP A 4 4.79 20.07 -3.00
C ASP A 4 3.45 19.47 -3.43
N LEU A 5 3.05 19.61 -4.70
CA LEU A 5 1.76 19.09 -5.17
C LEU A 5 1.82 17.59 -5.48
N TYR A 6 2.99 17.05 -5.85
CA TYR A 6 3.12 15.64 -6.26
C TYR A 6 3.14 14.67 -5.07
N ARG A 7 3.66 15.08 -3.91
CA ARG A 7 3.65 14.27 -2.68
C ARG A 7 2.26 14.13 -2.07
N ARG A 8 1.44 15.18 -2.20
CA ARG A 8 0.11 15.28 -1.58
C ARG A 8 -0.93 14.30 -2.14
N PHE A 9 -0.67 13.69 -3.29
CA PHE A 9 -1.56 12.70 -3.92
C PHE A 9 -1.14 11.23 -3.71
N GLN A 10 -0.07 10.96 -2.93
CA GLN A 10 0.37 9.60 -2.62
C GLN A 10 0.60 9.33 -1.12
N SER A 11 0.43 10.32 -0.23
CA SER A 11 0.55 10.07 1.20
C SER A 11 -0.58 9.14 1.66
N PRO A 12 -0.28 8.03 2.33
CA PRO A 12 -1.30 7.15 2.86
C PRO A 12 -2.12 7.87 3.94
N TRP A 13 -3.36 7.41 4.17
CA TRP A 13 -4.33 8.12 5.00
C TRP A 13 -3.82 8.38 6.43
N TRP A 14 -3.02 7.47 7.01
CA TRP A 14 -2.48 7.63 8.36
C TRP A 14 -1.43 8.75 8.45
N SER A 15 -0.59 8.89 7.42
CA SER A 15 0.39 9.98 7.33
C SER A 15 -0.29 11.33 7.12
N GLN A 16 -1.30 11.37 6.25
CA GLN A 16 -2.06 12.60 5.99
C GLN A 16 -2.92 13.00 7.19
N GLY A 17 -3.66 12.05 7.77
CA GLY A 17 -4.49 12.26 8.96
C GLY A 17 -3.68 12.72 10.17
N TRP A 18 -2.48 12.15 10.36
CA TRP A 18 -1.52 12.64 11.35
C TRP A 18 -1.17 14.12 11.19
N LEU A 19 -0.88 14.56 9.95
CA LEU A 19 -0.59 15.96 9.69
C LEU A 19 -1.81 16.85 9.88
N ASP A 20 -2.99 16.36 9.53
CA ASP A 20 -4.25 17.10 9.65
C ASP A 20 -4.57 17.38 11.12
N LEU A 21 -4.45 16.37 12.01
CA LEU A 21 -4.61 16.53 13.46
C LEU A 21 -3.75 17.65 14.04
N LEU A 22 -2.52 17.80 13.55
CA LEU A 22 -1.58 18.82 14.03
C LEU A 22 -1.71 20.18 13.33
N THR A 23 -2.49 20.26 12.24
CA THR A 23 -2.66 21.47 11.44
C THR A 23 -3.82 22.34 11.94
N GLU A 24 -4.83 21.73 12.56
CA GLU A 24 -6.09 22.40 12.92
C GLU A 24 -5.92 23.63 13.82
N CYS A 25 -4.85 23.69 14.62
CA CYS A 25 -4.65 24.77 15.60
C CYS A 25 -3.99 26.05 15.02
N ASP A 26 -3.06 25.94 14.06
CA ASP A 26 -2.32 27.12 13.53
C ASP A 26 -1.65 26.82 12.15
N PRO A 27 -2.35 27.13 11.04
CA PRO A 27 -1.84 26.87 9.69
C PRO A 27 -0.53 27.60 9.36
N SER A 28 -0.33 28.80 9.91
CA SER A 28 0.86 29.62 9.66
C SER A 28 2.12 29.02 10.32
N ARG A 29 1.93 28.39 11.48
CA ARG A 29 2.97 27.67 12.21
C ARG A 29 3.31 26.36 11.52
N MET A 30 2.29 25.61 11.08
CA MET A 30 2.46 24.41 10.28
C MET A 30 3.22 24.69 8.97
N GLN A 31 2.92 25.79 8.27
CA GLN A 31 3.65 26.16 7.06
C GLN A 31 5.15 26.35 7.32
N ARG A 32 5.51 27.04 8.41
CA ARG A 32 6.92 27.22 8.82
C ARG A 32 7.56 25.90 9.23
N ALA A 33 6.83 25.05 9.94
CA ALA A 33 7.29 23.73 10.33
C ALA A 33 7.66 22.87 9.11
N ARG A 34 6.78 22.83 8.09
CA ARG A 34 7.04 22.14 6.82
C ARG A 34 8.29 22.66 6.13
N GLN A 35 8.50 23.98 6.10
CA GLN A 35 9.72 24.56 5.52
C GLN A 35 10.99 24.07 6.26
N TYR A 36 10.95 23.95 7.58
CA TYR A 36 12.09 23.44 8.35
C TYR A 36 12.37 21.96 8.05
N ALA A 37 11.33 21.13 7.99
CA ALA A 37 11.45 19.72 7.63
C ALA A 37 12.02 19.56 6.21
N GLN A 38 11.45 20.25 5.22
CA GLN A 38 11.89 20.20 3.82
C GLN A 38 13.32 20.70 3.60
N GLN A 39 13.79 21.63 4.44
CA GLN A 39 15.17 22.14 4.39
C GLN A 39 16.17 21.22 5.10
N GLY A 40 15.77 20.04 5.57
CA GLY A 40 16.65 19.09 6.25
C GLY A 40 17.17 19.63 7.59
N ARG A 41 16.41 20.51 8.26
CA ARG A 41 16.83 21.14 9.52
C ARG A 41 16.52 20.30 10.76
N VAL A 42 15.86 19.17 10.57
CA VAL A 42 15.46 18.25 11.64
C VAL A 42 16.41 17.05 11.62
N TYR A 43 17.01 16.74 12.76
CA TYR A 43 17.89 15.60 12.93
C TYR A 43 17.32 14.71 14.04
N LEU A 44 16.74 13.56 13.68
CA LEU A 44 16.23 12.59 14.65
C LEU A 44 17.41 11.95 15.38
N LEU A 45 17.29 11.85 16.71
CA LEU A 45 18.28 11.19 17.57
C LEU A 45 17.87 9.75 17.87
N GLY A 46 16.58 9.45 17.87
CA GLY A 46 16.01 8.12 18.07
C GLY A 46 14.58 8.16 18.60
N ASP A 47 13.93 7.01 18.56
CA ASP A 47 12.64 6.72 19.17
C ASP A 47 12.82 5.63 20.24
N GLU A 48 12.49 5.94 21.49
CA GLU A 48 12.55 4.99 22.60
C GLU A 48 11.32 5.15 23.50
N ASN A 49 10.63 4.06 23.83
CA ASN A 49 9.52 4.02 24.79
C ASN A 49 8.44 5.10 24.56
N GLY A 50 7.99 5.26 23.32
CA GLY A 50 7.00 6.28 22.95
C GLY A 50 7.50 7.72 23.07
N ARG A 51 8.82 7.92 22.96
CA ARG A 51 9.46 9.24 22.94
C ARG A 51 10.36 9.36 21.73
N VAL A 52 10.10 10.36 20.89
CA VAL A 52 11.00 10.74 19.79
C VAL A 52 11.84 11.92 20.23
N GLN A 53 13.16 11.82 20.06
CA GLN A 53 14.09 12.90 20.36
C GLN A 53 14.71 13.44 19.07
N ALA A 54 14.86 14.76 18.98
CA ALA A 54 15.40 15.40 17.80
C ALA A 54 16.18 16.69 18.12
N ARG A 55 17.04 17.08 17.18
CA ARG A 55 17.66 18.41 17.12
C ARG A 55 17.13 19.17 15.92
N VAL A 56 16.62 20.38 16.14
CA VAL A 56 16.07 21.22 15.07
C VAL A 56 16.92 22.49 14.92
N LYS A 57 17.57 22.64 13.76
CA LYS A 57 18.35 23.83 13.42
C LYS A 57 17.40 25.01 13.15
N GLY A 58 17.37 25.97 14.07
CA GLY A 58 16.65 27.22 13.90
C GLY A 58 17.53 28.35 13.40
N GLY A 59 17.08 29.59 13.65
CA GLY A 59 17.84 30.80 13.31
C GLY A 59 19.06 31.04 14.21
N ARG A 60 19.17 30.37 15.36
CA ARG A 60 20.34 30.47 16.25
C ARG A 60 21.47 29.53 15.81
N SER A 61 22.69 29.81 16.25
CA SER A 61 23.86 28.97 16.01
C SER A 61 23.70 27.55 16.59
N GLN A 62 23.12 27.45 17.79
CA GLN A 62 22.79 26.17 18.43
C GLN A 62 21.42 25.65 17.97
N ALA A 63 21.34 24.34 17.73
CA ALA A 63 20.08 23.66 17.42
C ALA A 63 19.22 23.50 18.69
N TYR A 64 17.91 23.56 18.54
CA TYR A 64 16.97 23.32 19.63
C TYR A 64 16.82 21.82 19.85
N TYR A 65 16.90 21.38 21.10
CA TYR A 65 16.46 20.07 21.51
C TYR A 65 14.93 20.04 21.55
N THR A 66 14.34 19.02 20.94
CA THR A 66 12.89 18.84 20.80
C THR A 66 12.55 17.37 21.05
N SER A 67 11.51 17.11 21.83
CA SER A 67 10.96 15.77 22.02
C SER A 67 9.45 15.73 21.86
N LEU A 68 8.98 14.63 21.26
CA LEU A 68 7.57 14.28 21.15
C LEU A 68 7.33 13.05 22.02
N HIS A 69 6.24 13.04 22.76
CA HIS A 69 5.83 11.98 23.66
C HIS A 69 4.48 11.45 23.21
N PHE A 70 4.27 10.14 23.36
CA PHE A 70 3.08 9.44 22.92
C PHE A 70 2.56 8.57 24.05
N ALA A 71 1.27 8.66 24.32
CA ALA A 71 0.58 7.75 25.22
C ALA A 71 0.47 6.35 24.59
N PRO A 72 0.54 5.28 25.39
CA PRO A 72 0.34 3.94 24.87
C PRO A 72 -1.11 3.75 24.39
N LEU A 73 -1.31 2.93 23.36
CA LEU A 73 -2.65 2.55 22.90
C LEU A 73 -3.44 1.88 24.03
N PRO A 74 -4.76 2.15 24.17
CA PRO A 74 -5.59 1.42 25.11
C PRO A 74 -5.57 -0.09 24.84
N ALA A 75 -5.67 -0.92 25.89
CA ALA A 75 -5.60 -2.38 25.77
C ALA A 75 -6.64 -2.98 24.80
N ALA A 76 -7.82 -2.36 24.69
CA ALA A 76 -8.85 -2.73 23.73
C ALA A 76 -8.37 -2.55 22.27
N VAL A 77 -7.72 -1.42 21.98
CA VAL A 77 -7.15 -1.12 20.65
C VAL A 77 -5.99 -2.07 20.33
N GLN A 78 -5.12 -2.34 21.30
CA GLN A 78 -4.03 -3.30 21.12
C GLN A 78 -4.57 -4.71 20.80
N SER A 79 -5.63 -5.14 21.50
CA SER A 79 -6.27 -6.44 21.27
C SER A 79 -6.91 -6.52 19.88
N PHE A 80 -7.59 -5.45 19.45
CA PHE A 80 -8.14 -5.33 18.11
C PHE A 80 -7.04 -5.42 17.04
N LEU A 81 -5.96 -4.66 17.19
CA LEU A 81 -4.83 -4.66 16.26
C LEU A 81 -4.17 -6.03 16.16
N GLN A 82 -3.95 -6.71 17.29
CA GLN A 82 -3.37 -8.05 17.31
C GLN A 82 -4.26 -9.06 16.57
N GLN A 83 -5.59 -8.97 16.74
CA GLN A 83 -6.53 -9.82 16.00
C GLN A 83 -6.54 -9.49 14.50
N ALA A 84 -6.52 -8.21 14.14
CA ALA A 84 -6.50 -7.75 12.75
C ALA A 84 -5.23 -8.19 12.03
N LEU A 85 -4.07 -8.10 12.69
CA LEU A 85 -2.77 -8.52 12.15
C LEU A 85 -2.67 -10.05 11.99
N ARG A 86 -3.33 -10.84 12.85
CA ARG A 86 -3.43 -12.29 12.64
C ARG A 86 -4.21 -12.64 11.38
N ALA A 87 -5.27 -11.89 11.09
CA ALA A 87 -6.07 -12.09 9.87
C ALA A 87 -5.35 -11.55 8.61
N PHE A 88 -4.60 -10.45 8.76
CA PHE A 88 -3.89 -9.76 7.69
C PHE A 88 -2.47 -9.39 8.15
N PRO A 89 -1.48 -10.28 8.01
CA PRO A 89 -0.13 -10.10 8.57
C PRO A 89 0.74 -9.09 7.79
N GLN A 90 0.13 -8.20 7.01
CA GLN A 90 0.84 -7.21 6.20
C GLN A 90 0.79 -5.84 6.89
N ILE A 91 1.90 -5.44 7.51
CA ILE A 91 1.99 -4.16 8.22
C ILE A 91 2.31 -2.98 7.33
N GLU A 92 2.71 -3.24 6.08
CA GLU A 92 3.00 -2.23 5.06
C GLU A 92 1.75 -1.42 4.66
N LEU A 93 0.56 -1.85 5.10
CA LEU A 93 -0.70 -1.17 4.88
C LEU A 93 -1.52 -1.15 6.17
N ILE A 94 -1.99 0.04 6.59
CA ILE A 94 -3.03 0.16 7.61
C ILE A 94 -4.35 0.39 6.87
N PRO A 95 -5.28 -0.58 6.81
CA PRO A 95 -6.58 -0.38 6.17
C PRO A 95 -7.37 0.74 6.85
N TYR A 96 -7.94 1.67 6.07
CA TYR A 96 -8.82 2.71 6.62
C TYR A 96 -10.07 2.14 7.32
N ALA A 97 -10.43 0.89 7.02
CA ALA A 97 -11.48 0.17 7.72
C ALA A 97 -11.18 -0.07 9.21
N TRP A 98 -9.90 -0.18 9.59
CA TRP A 98 -9.51 -0.35 10.99
C TRP A 98 -9.80 0.91 11.80
N GLU A 99 -9.46 2.07 11.23
CA GLU A 99 -9.77 3.37 11.84
C GLU A 99 -11.27 3.56 12.04
N GLN A 100 -12.07 3.23 11.02
CA GLN A 100 -13.54 3.31 11.11
C GLN A 100 -14.11 2.36 12.19
N ALA A 101 -13.60 1.13 12.27
CA ALA A 101 -14.05 0.15 13.27
C ALA A 101 -13.72 0.61 14.70
N LEU A 102 -12.56 1.23 14.91
CA LEU A 102 -12.16 1.79 16.20
C LEU A 102 -12.97 3.04 16.55
N HIS A 103 -13.25 3.91 15.57
CA HIS A 103 -14.08 5.10 15.78
C HIS A 103 -15.48 4.74 16.28
N LEU A 104 -16.08 3.64 15.79
CA LEU A 104 -17.36 3.14 16.28
C LEU A 104 -17.33 2.70 17.76
N GLN A 105 -16.14 2.43 18.30
CA GLN A 105 -15.89 2.07 19.69
C GLN A 105 -15.35 3.24 20.53
N GLY A 106 -15.27 4.46 19.96
CA GLY A 106 -14.72 5.63 20.64
C GLY A 106 -13.18 5.64 20.75
N HIS A 107 -12.50 4.96 19.82
CA HIS A 107 -11.04 4.89 19.74
C HIS A 107 -10.52 5.35 18.37
N SER A 108 -9.23 5.69 18.28
CA SER A 108 -8.54 6.01 17.02
C SER A 108 -7.16 5.35 17.01
N LEU A 109 -6.63 5.06 15.82
CA LEU A 109 -5.22 4.69 15.63
C LEU A 109 -4.31 5.90 15.63
N LEU A 110 -4.84 7.08 15.30
CA LEU A 110 -4.09 8.32 15.37
C LEU A 110 -4.17 8.86 16.80
N PRO A 111 -3.04 9.25 17.40
CA PRO A 111 -3.06 9.80 18.74
C PRO A 111 -3.69 11.19 18.71
N ASP A 112 -4.59 11.43 19.66
CA ASP A 112 -5.14 12.75 19.91
C ASP A 112 -4.02 13.68 20.43
N PRO A 113 -3.73 14.81 19.74
CA PRO A 113 -2.64 15.71 20.10
C PRO A 113 -2.75 16.34 21.50
N ASP A 114 -3.95 16.48 22.05
CA ASP A 114 -4.21 17.21 23.29
C ASP A 114 -4.13 16.32 24.53
N ILE A 115 -4.45 15.04 24.40
CA ILE A 115 -4.52 14.08 25.52
C ILE A 115 -3.50 12.94 25.40
N GLN A 116 -3.09 12.56 24.19
CA GLN A 116 -2.21 11.42 23.96
C GLN A 116 -0.82 11.82 23.48
N MET A 117 -0.57 13.12 23.29
CA MET A 117 0.73 13.62 22.88
C MET A 117 1.29 14.69 23.83
N GLY A 118 2.61 14.68 23.98
CA GLY A 118 3.36 15.72 24.68
C GLY A 118 4.42 16.32 23.76
N PHE A 119 4.65 17.63 23.86
CA PHE A 119 5.61 18.35 23.05
C PHE A 119 6.54 19.19 23.92
N ASP A 120 7.82 18.85 23.93
CA ASP A 120 8.84 19.58 24.67
C ASP A 120 9.87 20.16 23.70
N CYS A 121 10.19 21.44 23.87
CA CYS A 121 11.20 22.10 23.04
C CYS A 121 11.94 23.18 23.81
N SER A 122 13.25 23.20 23.68
CA SER A 122 14.15 24.21 24.27
C SER A 122 14.06 25.60 23.61
N CYS A 123 13.14 25.82 22.68
CA CYS A 123 12.99 27.10 22.00
C CYS A 123 12.23 28.11 22.87
N PRO A 124 12.44 29.42 22.67
CA PRO A 124 11.75 30.45 23.47
C PRO A 124 10.27 30.64 23.10
N ASP A 125 9.68 29.73 22.32
CA ASP A 125 8.26 29.73 21.94
C ASP A 125 7.51 28.81 22.91
N TRP A 126 6.59 29.39 23.67
CA TRP A 126 5.86 28.71 24.75
C TRP A 126 4.61 27.98 24.25
N SER A 127 4.35 28.02 22.93
CA SER A 127 3.29 27.21 22.33
C SER A 127 3.66 25.73 22.32
N ALA A 128 2.67 24.89 22.58
CA ALA A 128 2.75 23.44 22.43
C ALA A 128 1.63 23.01 21.47
N PRO A 129 1.95 22.44 20.29
CA PRO A 129 3.28 22.27 19.72
C PRO A 129 3.86 23.57 19.11
N CYS A 130 5.14 23.87 19.39
CA CYS A 130 5.86 24.93 18.68
C CYS A 130 6.19 24.51 17.23
N LYS A 131 6.63 25.46 16.40
CA LYS A 131 7.02 25.15 15.00
C LYS A 131 8.13 24.10 14.86
N HIS A 132 9.01 23.94 15.87
CA HIS A 132 10.08 22.94 15.83
C HIS A 132 9.52 21.54 16.13
N ALA A 133 8.62 21.42 17.10
CA ALA A 133 7.91 20.17 17.38
C ALA A 133 7.06 19.73 16.19
N LEU A 134 6.35 20.67 15.56
CA LEU A 134 5.62 20.41 14.30
C LEU A 134 6.57 20.01 13.15
N ALA A 135 7.79 20.54 13.11
CA ALA A 135 8.76 20.16 12.08
C ALA A 135 9.22 18.71 12.27
N VAL A 136 9.43 18.28 13.53
CA VAL A 136 9.67 16.87 13.85
C VAL A 136 8.48 16.00 13.46
N ALA A 137 7.25 16.43 13.79
CA ALA A 137 6.05 15.70 13.39
C ALA A 137 5.89 15.58 11.86
N CYS A 138 6.31 16.59 11.10
CA CYS A 138 6.33 16.51 9.63
C CYS A 138 7.31 15.46 9.12
N VAL A 139 8.50 15.35 9.71
CA VAL A 139 9.47 14.28 9.37
C VAL A 139 8.92 12.91 9.74
N LEU A 140 8.33 12.77 10.93
CA LEU A 140 7.69 11.52 11.35
C LEU A 140 6.54 11.12 10.41
N ALA A 141 5.78 12.08 9.87
CA ALA A 141 4.73 11.78 8.90
C ALA A 141 5.31 11.13 7.61
N GLU A 142 6.48 11.58 7.16
CA GLU A 142 7.17 11.01 6.01
C GLU A 142 7.71 9.60 6.33
N ASP A 143 8.23 9.40 7.55
CA ASP A 143 8.71 8.09 8.00
C ASP A 143 7.54 7.11 8.18
N MET A 144 6.42 7.53 8.76
CA MET A 144 5.18 6.73 8.88
C MET A 144 4.59 6.38 7.53
N ALA A 145 4.71 7.26 6.53
CA ALA A 145 4.27 6.95 5.17
C ALA A 145 5.09 5.82 4.54
N ARG A 146 6.36 5.69 4.93
CA ARG A 146 7.28 4.62 4.46
C ARG A 146 7.15 3.35 5.29
N ASP A 147 7.00 3.48 6.60
CA ASP A 147 6.88 2.40 7.57
C ASP A 147 5.71 2.68 8.52
N PRO A 148 4.52 2.10 8.25
CA PRO A 148 3.34 2.33 9.08
C PRO A 148 3.47 1.74 10.49
N SER A 149 4.38 0.79 10.70
CA SER A 149 4.62 0.22 12.02
C SER A 149 5.11 1.28 13.01
N LEU A 150 5.81 2.32 12.52
CA LEU A 150 6.27 3.44 13.34
C LEU A 150 5.12 4.10 14.12
N LEU A 151 3.96 4.32 13.50
CA LEU A 151 2.80 4.91 14.17
C LEU A 151 2.34 4.07 15.39
N LEU A 152 2.41 2.74 15.26
CA LEU A 152 2.01 1.81 16.30
C LEU A 152 3.08 1.67 17.39
N ARG A 153 4.36 1.54 16.99
CA ARG A 153 5.50 1.45 17.91
C ARG A 153 5.64 2.69 18.78
N LEU A 154 5.42 3.89 18.21
CA LEU A 154 5.41 5.14 18.98
C LEU A 154 4.33 5.15 20.05
N GLN A 155 3.20 4.48 19.83
CA GLN A 155 2.14 4.33 20.82
C GLN A 155 2.26 3.02 21.62
N GLY A 156 3.49 2.48 21.72
CA GLY A 156 3.81 1.33 22.58
C GLY A 156 3.27 -0.02 22.10
N PHE A 157 2.82 -0.12 20.84
CA PHE A 157 2.39 -1.38 20.26
C PHE A 157 3.49 -1.95 19.36
N GLU A 158 4.09 -3.05 19.79
CA GLU A 158 4.98 -3.87 18.96
C GLU A 158 4.16 -4.99 18.30
N PRO A 159 4.00 -4.95 16.97
CA PRO A 159 3.25 -5.96 16.24
C PRO A 159 3.87 -7.35 16.42
N GLN A 160 3.16 -8.24 17.10
CA GLN A 160 3.58 -9.64 17.15
C GLN A 160 3.08 -10.33 15.90
N LEU A 161 3.87 -10.23 14.83
CA LEU A 161 3.71 -11.10 13.67
C LEU A 161 4.13 -12.50 14.11
N GLU A 162 3.14 -13.30 14.53
CA GLU A 162 3.33 -14.74 14.60
C GLU A 162 3.75 -15.17 13.19
N CYS A 163 5.01 -15.61 13.01
CA CYS A 163 5.34 -16.37 11.81
C CYS A 163 4.34 -17.50 11.76
N LEU A 164 3.38 -17.42 10.84
CA LEU A 164 2.55 -18.56 10.51
C LEU A 164 3.54 -19.72 10.34
N PRO A 165 3.36 -20.86 11.05
CA PRO A 165 4.19 -22.03 10.77
C PRO A 165 4.15 -22.19 9.27
N ALA A 166 5.33 -22.28 8.63
CA ALA A 166 5.41 -22.41 7.18
C ALA A 166 4.36 -23.43 6.78
N LEU A 167 3.26 -22.95 6.19
CA LEU A 167 2.21 -23.83 5.75
C LEU A 167 2.92 -24.62 4.67
N GLU A 168 3.28 -25.87 4.98
CA GLU A 168 3.73 -26.81 3.97
C GLU A 168 2.56 -26.90 3.02
N ALA A 169 2.64 -26.12 1.94
CA ALA A 169 1.64 -26.18 0.90
C ALA A 169 1.61 -27.65 0.49
N PRO A 170 0.44 -28.31 0.56
CA PRO A 170 0.34 -29.66 0.05
C PRO A 170 0.90 -29.65 -1.37
N PRO A 171 1.68 -30.67 -1.76
CA PRO A 171 2.32 -30.69 -3.07
C PRO A 171 1.26 -30.39 -4.13
N LEU A 172 1.52 -29.39 -4.97
CA LEU A 172 0.60 -29.00 -6.02
C LEU A 172 0.28 -30.24 -6.86
N SER A 173 -1.00 -30.48 -7.12
CA SER A 173 -1.37 -31.63 -7.93
C SER A 173 -0.78 -31.46 -9.34
N ALA A 174 -0.09 -32.48 -9.84
CA ALA A 174 0.37 -32.51 -11.23
C ALA A 174 -0.78 -32.71 -12.22
N ASP A 175 -1.97 -33.08 -11.72
CA ASP A 175 -3.21 -33.18 -12.48
C ASP A 175 -3.84 -31.78 -12.59
N PRO A 176 -3.92 -31.20 -13.81
CA PRO A 176 -4.49 -29.88 -14.03
C PRO A 176 -5.94 -29.74 -13.53
N VAL A 177 -6.75 -30.79 -13.57
CA VAL A 177 -8.16 -30.75 -13.14
C VAL A 177 -8.27 -30.74 -11.61
N ARG A 178 -7.38 -31.44 -10.91
CA ARG A 178 -7.29 -31.35 -9.45
C ARG A 178 -6.67 -30.05 -8.98
N PHE A 179 -5.73 -29.50 -9.73
CA PHE A 179 -5.06 -28.25 -9.40
C PHE A 179 -5.96 -27.03 -9.62
N TRP A 180 -6.57 -26.91 -10.81
CA TRP A 180 -7.43 -25.78 -11.18
C TRP A 180 -8.90 -25.98 -10.76
N GLY A 181 -9.27 -27.20 -10.36
CA GLY A 181 -10.67 -27.58 -10.14
C GLY A 181 -11.39 -27.86 -11.47
N GLN A 182 -12.72 -27.83 -11.42
CA GLN A 182 -13.50 -27.89 -12.66
C GLN A 182 -13.21 -26.65 -13.51
N PRO A 183 -13.17 -26.78 -14.86
CA PRO A 183 -13.08 -25.62 -15.74
C PRO A 183 -14.16 -24.62 -15.34
N LEU A 184 -13.76 -23.34 -15.25
CA LEU A 184 -14.67 -22.26 -14.90
C LEU A 184 -15.91 -22.34 -15.80
N PRO A 185 -17.12 -22.28 -15.25
CA PRO A 185 -18.33 -22.42 -16.03
C PRO A 185 -18.35 -21.35 -17.13
N ALA A 186 -18.51 -21.80 -18.37
CA ALA A 186 -18.64 -20.91 -19.51
C ALA A 186 -20.00 -20.18 -19.46
N PRO A 187 -20.06 -18.91 -19.90
CA PRO A 187 -18.93 -18.10 -20.32
C PRO A 187 -18.29 -17.41 -19.11
N LEU A 188 -16.96 -17.52 -18.99
CA LEU A 188 -16.21 -16.56 -18.21
C LEU A 188 -16.52 -15.18 -18.79
N LEU A 189 -17.24 -14.35 -18.03
CA LEU A 189 -17.42 -12.95 -18.35
C LEU A 189 -16.04 -12.30 -18.23
N LEU A 190 -15.31 -12.27 -19.34
CA LEU A 190 -14.25 -11.32 -19.56
C LEU A 190 -14.90 -9.94 -19.40
N ARG A 191 -14.76 -9.37 -18.21
CA ARG A 191 -15.17 -8.00 -17.95
C ARG A 191 -14.19 -7.11 -18.69
N GLN A 192 -14.46 -6.88 -19.97
CA GLN A 192 -13.83 -5.79 -20.67
C GLN A 192 -14.26 -4.51 -19.94
N PRO A 193 -13.34 -3.71 -19.39
CA PRO A 193 -13.71 -2.43 -18.82
C PRO A 193 -14.49 -1.67 -19.89
N ASP A 194 -15.69 -1.19 -19.55
CA ASP A 194 -16.73 -0.79 -20.52
C ASP A 194 -16.27 0.19 -21.59
N ARG A 195 -15.17 0.90 -21.35
CA ARG A 195 -14.53 1.78 -22.31
C ARG A 195 -13.03 1.77 -22.06
N PHE A 196 -12.26 1.84 -23.15
CA PHE A 196 -10.91 2.40 -23.18
C PHE A 196 -10.92 3.89 -22.76
N SER A 197 -11.51 4.22 -21.61
CA SER A 197 -11.73 5.60 -21.10
C SER A 197 -10.42 6.38 -21.00
N HIS A 198 -9.31 5.67 -20.91
CA HIS A 198 -7.98 6.20 -20.88
C HIS A 198 -7.13 5.36 -21.84
N PRO A 199 -6.72 5.89 -23.02
CA PRO A 199 -5.71 5.21 -23.83
C PRO A 199 -4.47 4.96 -22.96
N PRO A 200 -3.64 3.94 -23.26
CA PRO A 200 -2.42 3.64 -22.49
C PRO A 200 -1.58 4.89 -22.20
N LEU A 201 -1.57 5.86 -23.11
CA LEU A 201 -0.96 7.17 -22.95
C LEU A 201 -1.38 7.93 -21.67
N LYS A 202 -2.65 7.84 -21.25
CA LYS A 202 -3.17 8.44 -20.00
C LYS A 202 -2.79 7.64 -18.75
N GLN A 203 -2.43 6.37 -18.88
CA GLN A 203 -1.92 5.54 -17.78
C GLN A 203 -0.43 5.82 -17.48
N LEU A 204 0.31 6.33 -18.45
CA LEU A 204 1.73 6.69 -18.30
C LEU A 204 1.97 7.96 -17.46
N GLY A 205 0.92 8.66 -17.05
CA GLY A 205 1.03 9.92 -16.32
C GLY A 205 1.46 11.10 -17.22
N PRO A 206 1.80 12.26 -16.62
CA PRO A 206 2.14 13.45 -17.40
C PRO A 206 3.48 13.28 -18.12
N LEU A 207 3.49 13.49 -19.44
CA LEU A 207 4.70 13.44 -20.25
C LEU A 207 5.74 14.49 -19.78
N PRO A 208 7.05 14.20 -19.82
CA PRO A 208 8.09 15.18 -19.47
C PRO A 208 8.14 16.34 -20.49
N GLY A 209 8.64 17.50 -20.05
CA GLY A 209 8.87 18.69 -20.91
C GLY A 209 7.87 19.84 -20.72
N PRO A 210 7.91 20.90 -21.55
CA PRO A 210 7.03 22.06 -21.45
C PRO A 210 5.56 21.73 -21.79
N GLN A 211 4.59 22.39 -21.15
CA GLN A 211 3.16 22.09 -21.30
C GLN A 211 2.66 22.13 -22.76
N ALA A 212 3.13 23.08 -23.56
CA ALA A 212 2.77 23.18 -24.98
C ALA A 212 3.27 21.98 -25.81
N ALA A 213 4.46 21.46 -25.48
CA ALA A 213 5.00 20.27 -26.13
C ALA A 213 4.24 19.00 -25.70
N ARG A 214 3.92 18.87 -24.41
CA ARG A 214 3.09 17.77 -23.89
C ARG A 214 1.75 17.69 -24.62
N LYS A 215 1.06 18.83 -24.74
CA LYS A 215 -0.24 18.91 -25.41
C LYS A 215 -0.16 18.45 -26.86
N ARG A 216 0.85 18.88 -27.61
CA ARG A 216 1.06 18.46 -29.02
C ARG A 216 1.35 16.97 -29.15
N VAL A 217 2.20 16.42 -28.27
CA VAL A 217 2.54 14.99 -28.27
C VAL A 217 1.31 14.16 -27.89
N GLU A 218 0.55 14.60 -26.89
CA GLU A 218 -0.70 13.94 -26.50
C GLU A 218 -1.72 13.97 -27.64
N GLU A 219 -1.96 15.13 -28.26
CA GLU A 219 -2.86 15.27 -29.42
C GLU A 219 -2.46 14.37 -30.60
N ALA A 220 -1.16 14.20 -30.85
CA ALA A 220 -0.67 13.35 -31.93
C ALA A 220 -0.78 11.84 -31.61
N LEU A 221 -0.47 11.43 -30.38
CA LEU A 221 -0.40 10.02 -30.00
C LEU A 221 -1.74 9.44 -29.56
N LEU A 222 -2.65 10.26 -29.02
CA LEU A 222 -3.97 9.83 -28.54
C LEU A 222 -4.74 8.98 -29.57
N PRO A 223 -4.90 9.40 -30.86
CA PRO A 223 -5.62 8.60 -31.84
C PRO A 223 -4.90 7.28 -32.16
N VAL A 224 -3.56 7.27 -32.19
CA VAL A 224 -2.77 6.06 -32.47
C VAL A 224 -2.97 5.01 -31.39
N TYR A 225 -2.88 5.42 -30.12
CA TYR A 225 -3.08 4.52 -28.98
C TYR A 225 -4.52 4.02 -28.89
N GLN A 226 -5.50 4.86 -29.23
CA GLN A 226 -6.91 4.45 -29.26
C GLN A 226 -7.17 3.39 -30.33
N GLN A 227 -6.63 3.56 -31.54
CA GLN A 227 -6.77 2.60 -32.63
C GLN A 227 -6.09 1.27 -32.31
N ALA A 228 -4.86 1.31 -31.78
CA ALA A 228 -4.12 0.10 -31.40
C ALA A 228 -4.87 -0.71 -30.33
N ALA A 229 -5.44 -0.03 -29.33
CA ALA A 229 -6.20 -0.68 -28.27
C ALA A 229 -7.48 -1.37 -28.79
N GLN A 230 -8.19 -0.71 -29.72
CA GLN A 230 -9.36 -1.30 -30.40
C GLN A 230 -9.00 -2.53 -31.24
N GLN A 231 -7.90 -2.47 -31.99
CA GLN A 231 -7.40 -3.58 -32.80
C GLN A 231 -6.99 -4.78 -31.94
N ALA A 232 -6.26 -4.54 -30.85
CA ALA A 232 -5.87 -5.59 -29.90
C ALA A 232 -7.10 -6.28 -29.27
N ALA A 233 -8.14 -5.52 -28.93
CA ALA A 233 -9.39 -6.08 -28.42
C ALA A 233 -10.10 -6.98 -29.44
N ALA A 234 -10.16 -6.53 -30.70
CA ALA A 234 -10.74 -7.31 -31.78
C ALA A 234 -9.98 -8.62 -32.02
N LEU A 235 -8.64 -8.58 -32.04
CA LEU A 235 -7.79 -9.77 -32.17
C LEU A 235 -7.95 -10.74 -31.00
N LEU A 236 -8.05 -10.22 -29.77
CA LEU A 236 -8.28 -11.05 -28.58
C LEU A 236 -9.62 -11.78 -28.69
N LEU A 237 -10.69 -11.07 -29.06
CA LEU A 237 -12.02 -11.68 -29.25
C LEU A 237 -12.01 -12.75 -30.35
N GLN A 238 -11.35 -12.48 -31.49
CA GLN A 238 -11.18 -13.47 -32.55
C GLN A 238 -10.41 -14.72 -32.08
N THR A 239 -9.35 -14.53 -31.29
CA THR A 239 -8.53 -15.62 -30.76
C THR A 239 -9.32 -16.48 -29.77
N LEU A 240 -10.10 -15.84 -28.89
CA LEU A 240 -10.96 -16.55 -27.93
C LEU A 240 -12.07 -17.34 -28.63
N GLN A 241 -12.72 -16.75 -29.63
CA GLN A 241 -13.72 -17.43 -30.45
C GLN A 241 -13.12 -18.61 -31.24
N ALA A 242 -11.89 -18.46 -31.74
CA ALA A 242 -11.18 -19.55 -32.39
C ALA A 242 -10.79 -20.67 -31.41
N GLN A 243 -10.48 -20.36 -30.15
CA GLN A 243 -10.12 -21.36 -29.15
C GLN A 243 -11.32 -22.19 -28.65
N GLU A 244 -12.54 -21.65 -28.65
CA GLU A 244 -13.77 -22.45 -28.39
C GLU A 244 -13.92 -23.63 -29.37
N GLN A 245 -13.31 -23.58 -30.56
CA GLN A 245 -13.32 -24.68 -31.54
C GLN A 245 -12.17 -25.69 -31.35
N VAL A 246 -11.09 -25.34 -30.64
CA VAL A 246 -9.88 -26.16 -30.53
C VAL A 246 -9.86 -26.99 -29.23
N TRP A 247 -10.48 -26.50 -28.16
CA TRP A 247 -10.43 -27.16 -26.85
C TRP A 247 -11.06 -28.56 -26.77
N PRO A 248 -12.10 -28.94 -27.55
CA PRO A 248 -12.63 -30.31 -27.50
C PRO A 248 -11.60 -31.36 -27.94
N ALA A 249 -10.74 -31.02 -28.91
CA ALA A 249 -9.78 -31.98 -29.48
C ALA A 249 -8.58 -32.28 -28.55
N VAL A 250 -8.18 -31.31 -27.71
CA VAL A 250 -7.04 -31.48 -26.78
C VAL A 250 -7.48 -32.32 -25.57
N ALA A 251 -8.69 -32.10 -25.06
CA ALA A 251 -9.26 -32.90 -23.97
C ALA A 251 -9.44 -34.38 -24.37
N ASP A 252 -9.91 -34.65 -25.59
CA ASP A 252 -10.06 -36.00 -26.11
C ASP A 252 -8.71 -36.70 -26.34
N SER A 253 -7.67 -35.97 -26.77
CA SER A 253 -6.32 -36.51 -26.96
C SER A 253 -5.63 -36.88 -25.64
N ALA A 254 -5.80 -36.06 -24.59
CA ALA A 254 -5.26 -36.32 -23.27
C ALA A 254 -5.95 -37.51 -22.59
N ALA A 255 -7.27 -37.64 -22.74
CA ALA A 255 -8.02 -38.80 -22.25
C ALA A 255 -7.63 -40.11 -22.97
N ALA A 256 -7.34 -40.04 -24.28
CA ALA A 256 -6.90 -41.19 -25.06
C ALA A 256 -5.46 -41.64 -24.71
N ASP A 257 -4.55 -40.70 -24.45
CA ASP A 257 -3.19 -40.98 -24.01
C ASP A 257 -3.14 -41.58 -22.60
N GLU A 258 -4.00 -41.10 -21.68
CA GLU A 258 -4.11 -41.63 -20.32
C GLU A 258 -4.73 -43.04 -20.28
N ALA A 259 -5.74 -43.30 -21.13
CA ALA A 259 -6.30 -44.64 -21.31
C ALA A 259 -5.30 -45.63 -21.93
N SER A 260 -4.42 -45.15 -22.82
CA SER A 260 -3.37 -45.96 -23.44
C SER A 260 -2.24 -46.29 -22.46
N ARG A 261 -1.89 -45.37 -21.56
CA ARG A 261 -0.92 -45.63 -20.46
C ARG A 261 -1.47 -46.63 -19.44
N ARG A 262 -2.73 -46.49 -19.01
CA ARG A 262 -3.39 -47.45 -18.11
C ARG A 262 -3.49 -48.87 -18.67
N LYS A 263 -3.66 -49.03 -19.99
CA LYS A 263 -3.66 -50.37 -20.62
C LYS A 263 -2.26 -50.99 -20.68
N LYS A 264 -1.22 -50.16 -20.76
CA LYS A 264 0.18 -50.61 -20.75
C LYS A 264 0.61 -51.09 -19.36
N ASP A 265 0.12 -50.43 -18.31
CA ASP A 265 0.41 -50.82 -16.92
C ASP A 265 -0.37 -52.07 -16.44
N PHE A 266 -1.43 -52.48 -17.15
CA PHE A 266 -2.24 -53.66 -16.81
C PHE A 266 -1.87 -54.92 -17.62
N SER A 267 -0.90 -54.83 -18.54
CA SER A 267 -0.51 -55.94 -19.43
C SER A 267 0.83 -56.61 -19.08
N ASP A 268 1.41 -56.33 -17.91
CA ASP A 268 2.51 -57.13 -17.33
C ASP A 268 1.98 -58.09 -16.25
N PRO A 269 1.63 -59.35 -16.59
CA PRO A 269 1.51 -60.40 -15.60
C PRO A 269 2.92 -60.82 -15.20
N GLN A 270 3.34 -60.47 -13.97
CA GLN A 270 4.50 -61.10 -13.35
C GLN A 270 4.23 -62.61 -13.26
N SER A 271 4.94 -63.35 -14.10
CA SER A 271 5.06 -64.80 -14.11
C SER A 271 5.62 -65.30 -12.79
N ALA A 272 5.00 -66.37 -12.30
CA ALA A 272 5.50 -67.24 -11.26
C ALA A 272 6.90 -67.78 -11.61
N ASP A 273 7.80 -67.78 -10.61
CA ASP A 273 8.43 -68.98 -10.04
C ASP A 273 9.30 -68.59 -8.82
#